data_AF-A0A661G428-F1
#
_entry.id   AF-A0A661G428-F1
#
_cell.length_a   1.000
_cell.length_b   1.000
_cell.length_c   1.000
_cell.angle_alpha   90.00
_cell.angle_beta   90.00
_cell.angle_gamma   90.00
#
_symmetry.space_group_name_H-M   'P 1'
#
loop_
_entity.id
_entity.type
_entity.pdbx_description
1 polymer ?
#
loop_
_entity_poly.entity_id
_entity_poly.type
_entity_poly.pdbx_seq_one_letter_code
_entity_poly.pdbx_strand_id
1 'polypeptide(L)'
;MTNTIESLLGAEAESLLSHTCTGIPRDQMHLPGADFVDRVVAISDRSPVVMRNLQGLFDHGRLNGAGYLSILPVDQGIEHAGGASFVPNPAYFDPENIVKLAIEGGCNAVASTFGVLG
;
A
#
# COMPACT_ATOMS: atom_id res chain seq x y z
N MET A 1 1.87 -32.09 10.88
CA MET A 1 1.98 -31.35 12.15
C MET A 1 2.25 -29.91 11.80
N THR A 2 1.48 -28.96 12.33
CA THR A 2 1.75 -27.54 12.17
C THR A 2 2.89 -27.17 13.11
N ASN A 3 4.04 -26.77 12.57
CA ASN A 3 5.14 -26.25 13.37
C ASN A 3 4.72 -24.92 14.01
N THR A 4 4.96 -24.76 15.32
CA THR A 4 4.74 -23.47 16.00
C THR A 4 5.80 -22.47 15.55
N ILE A 5 5.50 -21.17 15.62
CA ILE A 5 6.47 -20.13 15.24
C ILE A 5 7.77 -20.24 16.05
N GLU A 6 7.69 -20.62 17.33
CA GLU A 6 8.89 -20.81 18.15
C GLU A 6 9.75 -21.97 17.64
N SER A 7 9.13 -23.06 17.17
CA SER A 7 9.86 -24.20 16.60
C SER A 7 10.58 -23.87 15.29
N LEU A 8 10.04 -22.91 14.51
CA LEU A 8 10.66 -22.43 13.28
C LEU A 8 11.83 -21.48 13.57
N LEU A 9 11.73 -20.67 14.62
CA LEU A 9 12.73 -19.68 15.02
C LEU A 9 13.85 -20.27 15.89
N GLY A 10 13.62 -21.42 16.53
CA GLY A 10 14.63 -22.15 17.29
C GLY A 10 15.28 -21.30 18.37
N ALA A 11 16.61 -21.18 18.32
CA ALA A 11 17.39 -20.46 19.33
C ALA A 11 17.14 -18.94 19.32
N GLU A 12 16.63 -18.37 18.23
CA GLU A 12 16.35 -16.93 18.10
C GLU A 12 14.95 -16.55 18.58
N ALA A 13 14.09 -17.54 18.87
CA ALA A 13 12.69 -17.33 19.19
C ALA A 13 12.50 -16.30 20.31
N GLU A 14 13.24 -16.45 21.42
CA GLU A 14 13.14 -15.52 22.55
C GLU A 14 13.54 -14.10 22.12
N SER A 15 14.74 -13.94 21.54
CA SER A 15 15.28 -12.64 21.14
C SER A 15 14.36 -11.88 20.18
N LEU A 16 13.76 -12.57 19.20
CA LEU A 16 12.93 -11.95 18.17
C LEU A 16 11.51 -11.67 18.65
N LEU A 17 10.89 -12.61 19.38
CA LEU A 17 9.49 -12.50 19.79
C LEU A 17 9.30 -11.58 21.01
N SER A 18 10.30 -11.44 21.87
CA SER A 18 10.25 -10.51 23.02
C SER A 18 10.92 -9.16 22.76
N HIS A 19 11.46 -8.93 21.55
CA HIS A 19 12.09 -7.66 21.20
C HIS A 19 11.12 -6.48 21.35
N THR A 20 11.53 -5.49 22.15
CA THR A 20 10.90 -4.17 22.19
C THR A 20 11.89 -3.14 21.65
N CYS A 21 11.49 -2.40 20.61
CA CYS A 21 12.32 -1.34 20.04
C CYS A 21 12.53 -0.22 21.08
N THR A 22 13.79 0.08 21.41
CA THR A 22 14.19 1.15 22.33
C THR A 22 14.79 2.37 21.62
N GLY A 23 14.98 2.30 20.29
CA GLY A 23 15.64 3.35 19.51
C GLY A 23 14.77 4.57 19.26
N ILE A 24 13.54 4.38 18.77
CA ILE A 24 12.58 5.46 18.50
C ILE A 24 11.35 5.26 19.38
N PRO A 25 11.09 6.15 20.34
CA PRO A 25 9.89 6.09 21.17
C PRO A 25 8.60 6.20 20.35
N ARG A 26 7.58 5.43 20.74
CA ARG A 26 6.28 5.39 20.04
C ARG A 26 5.57 6.75 20.01
N ASP A 27 5.72 7.54 21.07
CA ASP A 27 5.12 8.87 21.22
C ASP A 27 5.72 9.92 20.26
N GLN A 28 6.86 9.63 19.64
CA GLN A 28 7.46 10.48 18.60
C GLN A 28 6.93 10.17 17.19
N MET A 29 6.05 9.17 17.04
CA MET A 29 5.53 8.75 15.73
C MET A 29 4.15 9.35 15.44
N HIS A 30 3.98 9.87 14.22
CA HIS A 30 2.66 10.19 13.69
C HIS A 30 1.99 8.92 13.15
N LEU A 31 1.18 8.29 13.99
CA LEU A 31 0.52 7.04 13.61
C LEU A 31 -0.62 7.27 12.61
N PRO A 32 -0.84 6.33 11.68
CA PRO A 32 -2.03 6.25 10.84
C PRO A 32 -3.32 6.23 11.67
N GLY A 33 -4.37 6.83 11.13
CA GLY A 33 -5.72 6.81 11.69
C GLY A 33 -6.71 7.50 10.75
N ALA A 34 -7.99 7.44 11.11
CA ALA A 34 -9.07 8.07 10.33
C ALA A 34 -8.87 9.60 10.18
N ASP A 35 -8.16 10.21 11.13
CA ASP A 35 -7.85 11.64 11.18
C ASP A 35 -6.50 11.99 10.54
N PHE A 36 -5.81 11.04 9.87
CA PHE A 36 -4.42 11.23 9.45
C PHE A 36 -4.24 12.42 8.49
N VAL A 37 -5.19 12.62 7.56
CA VAL A 37 -5.14 13.75 6.62
C VAL A 37 -5.22 15.08 7.38
N ASP A 38 -6.15 15.21 8.32
CA ASP A 38 -6.34 16.43 9.10
C ASP A 38 -5.19 16.67 10.09
N ARG A 39 -4.78 15.63 10.82
CA ARG A 39 -3.78 15.73 11.89
C ARG A 39 -2.35 15.86 11.37
N VAL A 40 -2.01 15.22 10.24
CA VAL A 40 -0.62 15.08 9.78
C VAL A 40 -0.38 15.78 8.45
N VAL A 41 -1.32 15.70 7.50
CA VAL A 41 -1.10 16.21 6.15
C VAL A 41 -1.51 17.69 6.03
N ALA A 42 -2.58 18.10 6.70
CA ALA A 42 -3.17 19.44 6.55
C ALA A 42 -2.29 20.58 7.08
N ILE A 43 -1.31 20.28 7.93
CA ILE A 43 -0.34 21.28 8.44
C ILE A 43 0.74 21.66 7.42
N SER A 44 0.71 21.10 6.22
CA SER A 44 1.67 21.38 5.14
C SER A 44 1.14 22.42 4.14
N ASP A 45 2.04 22.97 3.31
CA ASP A 45 1.70 23.97 2.28
C ASP A 45 1.04 23.36 1.01
N ARG A 46 0.33 22.23 1.14
CA ARG A 46 -0.37 21.58 0.03
C ARG A 46 -1.61 22.38 -0.36
N SER A 47 -1.88 22.48 -1.66
CA SER A 47 -3.07 23.18 -2.15
C SER A 47 -4.35 22.42 -1.76
N PRO A 48 -5.51 23.11 -1.68
CA PRO A 48 -6.79 22.48 -1.40
C PRO A 48 -7.14 21.32 -2.36
N VAL A 49 -6.69 21.39 -3.61
CA VAL A 49 -6.88 20.34 -4.61
C VAL A 49 -6.11 19.08 -4.24
N VAL A 50 -4.85 19.22 -3.81
CA VAL A 50 -4.03 18.10 -3.34
C VAL A 50 -4.65 17.49 -2.09
N MET A 51 -5.10 18.33 -1.14
CA MET A 51 -5.74 17.84 0.09
C MET A 51 -7.02 17.04 -0.20
N ARG A 52 -7.87 17.52 -1.11
CA ARG A 52 -9.07 16.78 -1.55
C ARG A 52 -8.72 15.44 -2.18
N ASN A 53 -7.70 15.39 -3.04
CA ASN A 53 -7.29 14.16 -3.70
C ASN A 53 -6.71 13.15 -2.70
N LEU A 54 -5.90 13.61 -1.75
CA LEU A 54 -5.39 12.76 -0.67
C LEU A 54 -6.52 12.21 0.20
N GLN A 55 -7.49 13.04 0.59
CA GLN A 55 -8.66 12.57 1.32
C GLN A 55 -9.40 11.47 0.55
N GLY A 56 -9.65 11.68 -0.76
CA GLY A 56 -10.27 10.67 -1.62
C GLY A 56 -9.50 9.35 -1.66
N LEU A 57 -8.16 9.39 -1.66
CA LEU A 57 -7.33 8.18 -1.60
C LEU A 57 -7.47 7.45 -0.25
N PHE A 58 -7.39 8.19 0.86
CA PHE A 58 -7.49 7.62 2.21
C PHE A 58 -8.90 7.10 2.56
N ASP A 59 -9.93 7.56 1.86
CA ASP A 59 -11.32 7.15 2.07
C ASP A 59 -11.80 6.03 1.12
N HIS A 60 -10.97 5.60 0.17
CA HIS A 60 -11.32 4.55 -0.78
C HIS A 60 -10.78 3.17 -0.38
N GLY A 61 -11.34 2.11 -0.96
CA GLY A 61 -10.82 0.75 -0.80
C GLY A 61 -11.06 0.14 0.59
N ARG A 62 -10.42 -1.00 0.85
CA ARG A 62 -10.58 -1.80 2.07
C ARG A 62 -9.95 -1.15 3.30
N LEU A 63 -8.93 -0.30 3.10
CA LEU A 63 -8.22 0.40 4.17
C LEU A 63 -8.79 1.80 4.44
N ASN A 64 -9.99 2.11 3.94
CA ASN A 64 -10.63 3.40 4.21
C ASN A 64 -10.70 3.70 5.72
N GLY A 65 -10.40 4.94 6.09
CA GLY A 65 -10.41 5.37 7.49
C GLY A 65 -9.34 4.75 8.40
N ALA A 66 -8.47 3.86 7.89
CA ALA A 66 -7.37 3.29 8.68
C ALA A 66 -6.14 4.23 8.75
N GLY A 67 -6.07 5.23 7.87
CA GLY A 67 -4.88 6.05 7.64
C GLY A 67 -3.75 5.31 6.90
N TYR A 68 -4.01 4.10 6.42
CA TYR A 68 -3.12 3.32 5.56
C TYR A 68 -3.63 3.37 4.11
N LEU A 69 -2.70 3.22 3.15
CA LEU A 69 -3.02 3.11 1.73
C LEU A 69 -2.56 1.76 1.19
N SER A 70 -3.44 1.11 0.43
CA SER A 70 -3.15 -0.03 -0.43
C SER A 70 -3.19 0.45 -1.88
N ILE A 71 -2.04 0.43 -2.55
CA ILE A 71 -1.91 0.88 -3.94
C ILE A 71 -1.48 -0.33 -4.77
N LEU A 72 -2.11 -0.53 -5.93
CA LEU A 72 -1.68 -1.52 -6.92
C LEU A 72 -0.66 -0.85 -7.88
N PRO A 73 0.64 -1.18 -7.78
CA PRO A 73 1.66 -0.62 -8.66
C PRO A 73 1.71 -1.40 -9.98
N VAL A 74 1.58 -0.69 -11.11
CA VAL A 74 1.50 -1.25 -12.46
C VAL A 74 2.30 -0.39 -13.44
N ASP A 75 3.57 -0.22 -13.12
CA ASP A 75 4.62 0.47 -13.87
C ASP A 75 5.59 -0.50 -14.56
N GLN A 76 5.54 -1.79 -14.20
CA GLN A 76 6.43 -2.85 -14.71
C GLN A 76 6.47 -3.01 -16.23
N GLY A 77 5.41 -2.61 -16.95
CA GLY A 77 5.34 -2.71 -18.41
C GLY A 77 6.40 -1.87 -19.14
N ILE A 78 6.88 -0.79 -18.51
CA ILE A 78 8.00 0.02 -19.03
C ILE A 78 9.35 -0.52 -18.54
N GLU A 79 9.43 -0.97 -17.29
CA GLU A 79 10.70 -1.39 -16.66
C GLU A 79 11.21 -2.75 -17.17
N HIS A 80 10.30 -3.65 -17.57
CA HIS A 80 10.65 -5.03 -17.96
C HIS A 80 10.19 -5.42 -19.37
N ALA A 81 9.71 -4.44 -20.15
CA ALA A 81 8.95 -4.62 -21.40
C ALA A 81 7.65 -5.42 -21.16
N GLY A 82 6.50 -4.85 -21.52
CA GLY A 82 5.16 -5.40 -21.22
C GLY A 82 4.92 -6.87 -21.62
N GLY A 83 5.75 -7.43 -22.51
CA GLY A 83 5.77 -8.87 -22.79
C GLY A 83 6.19 -9.73 -21.59
N ALA A 84 7.15 -9.33 -20.75
CA ALA A 84 7.59 -10.18 -19.64
C ALA A 84 6.55 -10.24 -18.50
N SER A 85 5.87 -9.14 -18.21
CA SER A 85 4.95 -9.02 -17.09
C SER A 85 3.54 -9.56 -17.36
N PHE A 86 3.06 -9.47 -18.60
CA PHE A 86 1.67 -9.81 -18.93
C PHE A 86 1.51 -11.05 -19.83
N VAL A 87 2.59 -11.62 -20.38
CA VAL A 87 2.52 -12.88 -21.14
C VAL A 87 1.90 -14.05 -20.35
N PRO A 88 2.14 -14.21 -19.03
CA PRO A 88 1.49 -15.28 -18.27
C PRO A 88 -0.04 -15.13 -18.18
N ASN A 89 -0.56 -13.91 -18.30
CA ASN A 89 -1.99 -13.65 -18.32
C ASN A 89 -2.35 -12.52 -19.31
N PRO A 90 -2.65 -12.88 -20.58
CA PRO A 90 -2.88 -11.91 -21.63
C PRO A 90 -4.07 -10.95 -21.39
N ALA A 91 -4.98 -11.26 -20.47
CA ALA A 91 -6.07 -10.34 -20.14
C ALA A 91 -5.56 -9.01 -19.58
N TYR A 92 -4.38 -9.00 -18.95
CA TYR A 92 -3.81 -7.78 -18.35
C TYR A 92 -3.06 -6.88 -19.34
N PHE A 93 -3.03 -7.22 -20.64
CA PHE A 93 -2.71 -6.25 -21.68
C PHE A 93 -3.82 -5.19 -21.85
N ASP A 94 -5.06 -5.52 -21.46
CA ASP A 94 -6.14 -4.55 -21.37
C ASP A 94 -6.09 -3.85 -19.99
N PRO A 95 -5.85 -2.52 -19.96
CA PRO A 95 -5.73 -1.79 -18.70
C PRO A 95 -7.02 -1.75 -17.88
N GLU A 96 -8.18 -2.02 -18.47
CA GLU A 96 -9.43 -2.15 -17.70
C GLU A 96 -9.32 -3.28 -16.66
N ASN A 97 -8.65 -4.38 -17.01
CA ASN A 97 -8.49 -5.53 -16.12
C ASN A 97 -7.54 -5.23 -14.95
N ILE A 98 -6.59 -4.31 -15.11
CA ILE A 98 -5.78 -3.79 -14.02
C ILE A 98 -6.65 -3.04 -13.00
N VAL A 99 -7.55 -2.19 -13.49
CA VAL A 99 -8.45 -1.41 -12.62
C VAL A 99 -9.46 -2.33 -11.93
N LYS A 100 -10.03 -3.32 -12.64
CA LYS A 100 -10.90 -4.34 -12.04
C LYS A 100 -10.20 -5.10 -10.93
N LEU A 101 -8.97 -5.54 -11.18
CA LEU A 101 -8.16 -6.23 -10.17
C LEU A 101 -7.94 -5.34 -8.93
N ALA A 102 -7.66 -4.05 -9.10
CA ALA A 102 -7.48 -3.13 -7.98
C ALA A 102 -8.77 -2.97 -7.14
N ILE A 103 -9.92 -2.88 -7.81
CA ILE A 103 -11.24 -2.77 -7.17
C ILE A 103 -11.55 -4.06 -6.39
N GLU A 104 -11.39 -5.23 -7.02
CA GLU A 104 -11.59 -6.53 -6.37
C GLU A 104 -10.62 -6.76 -5.21
N GLY A 105 -9.36 -6.33 -5.41
CA GLY A 105 -8.31 -6.30 -4.41
C GLY A 105 -8.58 -5.33 -3.27
N GLY A 106 -9.58 -4.46 -3.38
CA GLY A 106 -9.92 -3.45 -2.38
C GLY A 106 -8.82 -2.40 -2.20
N CYS A 107 -8.06 -2.11 -3.25
CA CYS A 107 -7.04 -1.08 -3.23
C CYS A 107 -7.67 0.31 -3.11
N ASN A 108 -6.94 1.23 -2.49
CA ASN A 108 -7.25 2.65 -2.47
C ASN A 108 -7.05 3.28 -3.85
N ALA A 109 -6.04 2.82 -4.60
CA ALA A 109 -5.69 3.35 -5.92
C ALA A 109 -4.83 2.40 -6.76
N VAL A 110 -4.65 2.78 -8.03
CA VAL A 110 -3.68 2.21 -8.97
C VAL A 110 -2.61 3.26 -9.25
N ALA A 111 -1.33 2.85 -9.22
CA ALA A 111 -0.22 3.66 -9.71
C ALA A 111 0.27 3.06 -11.03
N SER A 112 0.38 3.87 -12.07
CA SER A 112 0.82 3.39 -13.39
C SER A 112 1.60 4.47 -14.14
N THR A 113 2.28 4.06 -15.20
CA THR A 113 2.99 4.97 -16.09
C THR A 113 2.00 5.72 -16.99
N PHE A 114 2.42 6.90 -17.44
CA PHE A 114 1.58 7.74 -18.29
C PHE A 114 1.22 7.02 -19.59
N GLY A 115 -0.07 6.96 -19.90
CA GLY A 115 -0.60 6.31 -21.11
C GLY A 115 -0.95 4.83 -20.96
N VAL A 116 -0.65 4.17 -19.83
CA VAL A 116 -1.03 2.75 -19.63
C VAL A 116 -2.51 2.59 -19.33
N LEU A 117 -3.14 3.53 -18.63
CA LEU A 117 -4.56 3.45 -18.24
C LEU A 117 -5.51 4.25 -19.16
N GLY A 118 -5.02 4.78 -20.29
CA GLY A 118 -5.75 5.74 -21.13
C GLY A 118 -5.86 5.33 -22.60
#